data_AF-A0A7R9F428-F1
#
_entry.id   AF-A0A7R9F428-F1
#
_cell.length_a   1.000
_cell.length_b   1.000
_cell.length_c   1.000
_cell.angle_alpha   90.00
_cell.angle_beta   90.00
_cell.angle_gamma   90.00
#
_symmetry.space_group_name_H-M   'P 1'
#
loop_
_entity.id
_entity.type
_entity.pdbx_description
1 polymer ?
#
loop_
_entity_poly.entity_id
_entity_poly.type
_entity_poly.pdbx_seq_one_letter_code
_entity_poly.pdbx_strand_id
1 'polypeptide(L)'
;MELVRQIMDRVVSSVSYSLPAAKLCITIIEKEQKETFLESLLNTCRQWCQERDKILKQGGGTTRFCAFMQFLNEMYCELKRRQLQLKTQYDGVPPGLVLLTLLYECCQECLKPPNSQGETDSLFFVLTSVGRDFEQELPNKLTQLIASVRDTFLMVHNVPSIKKTLLQLIELRAARWQLSASAVMYYTTQQ
;
A
#
# COMPACT_ATOMS: atom_id res chain seq x y z
N MET A 1 7.96 20.69 -2.43
CA MET A 1 7.04 21.40 -3.35
C MET A 1 5.68 21.53 -2.68
N GLU A 2 5.09 22.74 -2.62
CA GLU A 2 3.82 22.98 -1.89
C GLU A 2 2.63 22.18 -2.45
N LEU A 3 2.58 21.99 -3.77
CA LEU A 3 1.50 21.25 -4.42
C LEU A 3 1.38 19.81 -3.93
N VAL A 4 2.50 19.09 -3.80
CA VAL A 4 2.52 17.69 -3.31
C VAL A 4 1.95 17.61 -1.90
N ARG A 5 2.30 18.59 -1.04
CA ARG A 5 1.78 18.66 0.32
C ARG A 5 0.26 18.83 0.33
N GLN A 6 -0.28 19.74 -0.48
CA GLN A 6 -1.73 19.97 -0.57
C GLN A 6 -2.49 18.75 -1.09
N ILE A 7 -1.92 18.06 -2.09
CA ILE A 7 -2.47 16.78 -2.59
C ILE A 7 -2.50 15.76 -1.45
N MET A 8 -1.39 15.61 -0.72
CA MET A 8 -1.30 14.64 0.37
C MET A 8 -2.27 14.96 1.51
N ASP A 9 -2.38 16.23 1.93
CA ASP A 9 -3.34 16.67 2.95
C ASP A 9 -4.77 16.33 2.55
N ARG A 10 -5.10 16.42 1.25
CA ARG A 10 -6.41 16.02 0.73
C ARG A 10 -6.59 14.51 0.69
N VAL A 11 -5.60 13.78 0.20
CA VAL A 11 -5.59 12.31 0.13
C VAL A 11 -5.88 11.69 1.49
N VAL A 12 -5.14 12.11 2.53
CA VAL A 12 -5.24 11.49 3.85
C VAL A 12 -6.51 11.88 4.61
N SER A 13 -7.28 12.84 4.08
CA SER A 13 -8.58 13.20 4.66
C SER A 13 -9.68 12.16 4.38
N SER A 14 -9.55 11.37 3.31
CA SER A 14 -10.48 10.28 2.98
C SER A 14 -9.93 9.38 1.88
N VAL A 15 -10.12 8.07 2.04
CA VAL A 15 -9.79 7.05 1.03
C VAL A 15 -10.40 7.34 -0.34
N SER A 16 -11.55 8.06 -0.40
CA SER A 16 -12.23 8.39 -1.65
C SER A 16 -11.43 9.32 -2.56
N TYR A 17 -10.44 10.05 -2.04
CA TYR A 17 -9.58 10.92 -2.84
C TYR A 17 -8.38 10.21 -3.47
N SER A 18 -8.10 8.97 -3.09
CA SER A 18 -6.90 8.23 -3.50
C SER A 18 -6.77 8.11 -5.02
N LEU A 19 -7.78 7.54 -5.69
CA LEU A 19 -7.74 7.34 -7.14
C LEU A 19 -7.78 8.66 -7.94
N PRO A 20 -8.67 9.63 -7.63
CA PRO A 20 -8.64 10.92 -8.29
C PRO A 20 -7.30 11.66 -8.14
N ALA A 21 -6.72 11.65 -6.94
CA ALA A 21 -5.41 12.25 -6.69
C ALA A 21 -4.30 11.53 -7.45
N ALA A 22 -4.35 10.20 -7.56
CA ALA A 22 -3.37 9.44 -8.32
C ALA A 22 -3.40 9.79 -9.81
N LYS A 23 -4.60 9.84 -10.40
CA LYS A 23 -4.78 10.29 -11.79
C LYS A 23 -4.31 11.72 -12.03
N LEU A 24 -4.54 12.61 -11.07
CA LEU A 24 -4.03 13.98 -11.12
C LEU A 24 -2.50 13.99 -11.10
N CYS A 25 -1.87 13.26 -10.18
CA CYS A 25 -0.41 13.15 -10.09
C CYS A 25 0.19 12.65 -11.41
N ILE A 26 -0.40 11.60 -12.00
CA ILE A 26 0.04 11.07 -13.30
C ILE A 26 -0.10 12.12 -14.41
N THR A 27 -1.22 12.86 -14.46
CA THR A 27 -1.41 13.94 -15.45
C THR A 27 -0.39 15.06 -15.29
N ILE A 28 0.03 15.36 -14.06
CA ILE A 28 1.09 16.35 -13.79
C ILE A 28 2.43 15.80 -14.28
N ILE A 29 2.78 14.56 -13.91
CA ILE A 29 4.03 13.89 -14.32
C ILE A 29 4.15 13.83 -15.84
N GLU A 30 3.06 13.51 -16.55
CA GLU A 30 3.03 13.49 -18.02
C GLU A 30 3.33 14.84 -18.67
N LYS A 31 2.95 15.94 -18.01
CA LYS A 31 3.11 17.31 -18.53
C LYS A 31 4.37 17.99 -18.02
N GLU A 32 5.04 17.41 -17.04
CA GLU A 32 6.22 18.00 -16.43
C GLU A 32 7.44 17.82 -17.31
N GLN A 33 8.23 18.88 -17.49
CA GLN A 33 9.48 18.80 -18.27
C GLN A 33 10.69 18.42 -17.40
N LYS A 34 10.65 18.76 -16.11
CA LYS A 34 11.67 18.43 -15.11
C LYS A 34 11.03 17.46 -14.14
N GLU A 35 11.65 16.36 -13.74
CA GLU A 35 11.01 15.33 -12.88
C GLU A 35 10.83 15.75 -11.40
N THR A 36 10.67 17.05 -11.15
CA THR A 36 10.65 17.67 -9.81
C THR A 36 9.40 17.32 -9.01
N PHE A 37 8.24 17.21 -9.65
CA PHE A 37 7.01 16.80 -8.99
C PHE A 37 7.08 15.34 -8.60
N LEU A 38 7.54 14.47 -9.52
CA LEU A 38 7.70 13.05 -9.24
C LEU A 38 8.67 12.82 -8.07
N GLU A 39 9.83 13.47 -8.08
CA GLU A 39 10.79 13.41 -6.99
C GLU A 39 10.17 13.88 -5.66
N SER A 40 9.54 15.06 -5.67
CA SER A 40 8.91 15.59 -4.45
C SER A 40 7.79 14.67 -3.95
N LEU A 41 7.01 14.06 -4.84
CA LEU A 41 5.94 13.13 -4.51
C LEU A 41 6.49 11.86 -3.85
N LEU A 42 7.48 11.23 -4.48
CA LEU A 42 8.11 10.02 -3.95
C LEU A 42 8.73 10.29 -2.58
N ASN A 43 9.45 11.40 -2.43
CA ASN A 43 10.05 11.81 -1.15
C ASN A 43 8.99 12.02 -0.06
N THR A 44 7.87 12.68 -0.38
CA THR A 44 6.73 12.81 0.56
C THR A 44 6.15 11.44 0.93
N CYS A 45 5.99 10.51 -0.02
CA CYS A 45 5.53 9.16 0.29
C CYS A 45 6.48 8.40 1.22
N ARG A 46 7.81 8.51 1.03
CA ARG A 46 8.78 7.89 1.96
C ARG A 46 8.64 8.44 3.36
N GLN A 47 8.53 9.76 3.48
CA GLN A 47 8.35 10.42 4.77
C GLN A 47 7.09 9.92 5.48
N TRP A 48 5.96 9.83 4.78
CA TRP A 48 4.72 9.31 5.34
C TRP A 48 4.83 7.86 5.83
N CYS A 49 5.54 7.01 5.09
CA CYS A 49 5.77 5.62 5.51
C CYS A 49 6.66 5.54 6.77
N GLN A 50 7.73 6.34 6.83
CA GLN A 50 8.65 6.39 7.98
C GLN A 50 8.05 7.03 9.24
N GLU A 51 7.10 7.95 9.06
CA GLU A 51 6.45 8.67 10.17
C GLU A 51 5.17 8.00 10.67
N ARG A 52 4.89 6.73 10.32
CA ARG A 52 3.71 5.97 10.76
C ARG A 52 3.38 6.22 12.24
N ASP A 53 4.31 5.95 13.13
CA ASP A 53 4.04 6.03 14.58
C ASP A 53 3.67 7.45 15.03
N LYS A 54 4.18 8.49 14.36
CA LYS A 54 3.77 9.88 14.61
C LYS A 54 2.37 10.15 14.10
N ILE A 55 2.01 9.61 12.93
CA ILE A 55 0.69 9.75 12.32
C ILE A 55 -0.36 9.04 13.18
N LEU A 56 -0.08 7.82 13.65
CA LEU A 56 -1.00 7.03 14.49
C LEU A 56 -1.33 7.71 15.83
N LYS A 57 -0.42 8.51 16.37
CA LYS A 57 -0.65 9.28 17.61
C LYS A 57 -1.58 10.48 17.43
N GLN A 58 -1.86 10.89 16.19
CA GLN A 58 -2.76 12.00 15.89
C GLN A 58 -4.22 11.53 15.88
N GLY A 59 -5.16 12.45 16.09
CA GLY A 59 -6.59 12.15 15.98
C GLY A 59 -6.95 11.62 14.58
N GLY A 60 -7.52 10.42 14.52
CA GLY A 60 -7.82 9.74 13.24
C GLY A 60 -6.60 9.18 12.51
N GLY A 61 -5.46 9.01 13.19
CA GLY A 61 -4.18 8.57 12.61
C GLY A 61 -4.26 7.30 11.78
N THR A 62 -4.95 6.26 12.29
CA THR A 62 -5.17 5.00 11.56
C THR A 62 -5.87 5.25 10.22
N THR A 63 -7.00 5.97 10.22
CA THR A 63 -7.76 6.26 8.99
C THR A 63 -6.91 7.05 7.98
N ARG A 64 -6.11 8.02 8.46
CA ARG A 64 -5.19 8.79 7.62
C ARG A 64 -4.12 7.92 6.98
N PHE A 65 -3.52 7.01 7.76
CA PHE A 65 -2.51 6.09 7.26
C PHE A 65 -3.10 5.08 6.24
N CYS A 66 -4.30 4.55 6.51
CA CYS A 66 -5.03 3.71 5.56
C CYS A 66 -5.33 4.44 4.24
N ALA A 67 -5.77 5.70 4.31
CA ALA A 67 -5.99 6.53 3.11
C ALA A 67 -4.70 6.81 2.33
N PHE A 68 -3.58 7.04 3.03
CA PHE A 68 -2.27 7.14 2.40
C PHE A 68 -1.87 5.83 1.69
N MET A 69 -2.05 4.67 2.31
CA MET A 69 -1.75 3.37 1.69
C MET A 69 -2.61 3.13 0.44
N GLN A 70 -3.90 3.45 0.49
CA GLN A 70 -4.79 3.38 -0.67
C GLN A 70 -4.25 4.24 -1.81
N PHE A 71 -3.89 5.50 -1.54
CA PHE A 71 -3.30 6.38 -2.54
C PHE A 71 -2.00 5.83 -3.12
N LEU A 72 -1.10 5.30 -2.28
CA LEU A 72 0.15 4.73 -2.75
C LEU A 72 -0.08 3.54 -3.70
N ASN A 73 -1.10 2.71 -3.41
CA ASN A 73 -1.51 1.61 -4.27
C ASN A 73 -2.08 2.11 -5.61
N GLU A 74 -2.97 3.11 -5.58
CA GLU A 74 -3.54 3.71 -6.80
C GLU A 74 -2.46 4.40 -7.64
N MET A 75 -1.51 5.09 -7.01
CA MET A 75 -0.35 5.69 -7.68
C MET A 75 0.47 4.64 -8.43
N TYR A 76 0.79 3.51 -7.78
CA TYR A 76 1.49 2.40 -8.43
C TYR A 76 0.68 1.85 -9.61
N CYS A 77 -0.61 1.59 -9.41
CA CYS A 77 -1.49 1.04 -10.44
C CYS A 77 -1.61 1.97 -11.66
N GLU A 78 -1.83 3.26 -11.45
CA GLU A 78 -1.95 4.25 -12.53
C GLU A 78 -0.61 4.43 -13.27
N LEU A 79 0.51 4.47 -12.54
CA LEU A 79 1.84 4.56 -13.16
C LEU A 79 2.13 3.33 -14.03
N LYS A 80 1.87 2.11 -13.52
CA LYS A 80 2.06 0.86 -14.25
C LYS A 80 1.25 0.83 -15.55
N ARG A 81 -0.02 1.27 -15.51
CA ARG A 81 -0.89 1.34 -16.70
C ARG A 81 -0.36 2.31 -17.76
N ARG A 82 0.35 3.36 -17.36
CA ARG A 82 0.88 4.40 -18.26
C ARG A 82 2.39 4.35 -18.48
N GLN A 83 3.06 3.30 -17.98
CA GLN A 83 4.52 3.18 -17.99
C GLN A 83 5.12 3.25 -19.41
N LEU A 84 4.41 2.76 -20.43
CA LEU A 84 4.86 2.84 -21.82
C LEU A 84 4.93 4.27 -22.36
N GLN A 85 4.15 5.19 -21.79
CA GLN A 85 4.08 6.61 -22.18
C GLN A 85 5.02 7.47 -21.34
N LEU A 86 5.20 7.09 -20.08
CA LEU A 86 6.03 7.77 -19.11
C LEU A 86 7.45 7.19 -19.11
N LYS A 87 8.35 7.75 -19.93
CA LYS A 87 9.79 7.42 -19.91
C LYS A 87 10.52 8.10 -18.75
N THR A 88 9.87 8.21 -17.59
CA THR A 88 10.44 8.87 -16.42
C THR A 88 11.35 7.93 -15.66
N GLN A 89 12.45 8.48 -15.14
CA GLN A 89 13.36 7.77 -14.24
C GLN A 89 13.47 8.55 -12.94
N TYR A 90 13.75 7.86 -11.85
CA TYR A 90 14.03 8.50 -10.57
C TYR A 90 15.38 7.96 -10.09
N ASP A 91 16.42 8.79 -10.15
CA ASP A 91 17.81 8.38 -9.87
C ASP A 91 18.24 7.10 -10.62
N GLY A 92 17.79 6.95 -11.88
CA GLY A 92 18.05 5.76 -12.70
C GLY A 92 17.19 4.53 -12.35
N VAL A 93 16.31 4.63 -11.36
CA VAL A 93 15.38 3.56 -10.96
C VAL A 93 13.99 3.82 -11.54
N PRO A 94 13.29 2.81 -12.08
CA PRO A 94 11.90 2.96 -12.49
C PRO A 94 11.01 3.40 -11.31
N PRO A 95 10.25 4.50 -11.43
CA PRO A 95 9.43 4.99 -10.31
C PRO A 95 8.38 3.97 -9.82
N GLY A 96 7.97 3.04 -10.69
CA GLY A 96 7.10 1.92 -10.32
C GLY A 96 7.74 0.97 -9.30
N LEU A 97 9.03 0.66 -9.45
CA LEU A 97 9.76 -0.18 -8.50
C LEU A 97 9.95 0.53 -7.15
N VAL A 98 10.14 1.86 -7.18
CA VAL A 98 10.21 2.69 -5.99
C VAL A 98 8.88 2.65 -5.23
N LEU A 99 7.76 2.89 -5.90
CA LEU A 99 6.43 2.84 -5.30
C LEU A 99 6.10 1.46 -4.74
N LEU A 100 6.44 0.39 -5.47
CA LEU A 100 6.23 -0.98 -5.00
C LEU A 100 7.06 -1.26 -3.74
N THR A 101 8.31 -0.79 -3.69
CA THR A 101 9.15 -0.91 -2.49
C THR A 101 8.57 -0.14 -1.31
N LEU A 102 8.00 1.04 -1.53
CA LEU A 102 7.32 1.81 -0.48
C LEU A 102 6.05 1.10 0.01
N LEU A 103 5.27 0.47 -0.89
CA LEU A 103 4.13 -0.35 -0.49
C LEU A 103 4.57 -1.51 0.40
N TYR A 104 5.68 -2.18 0.06
CA TYR A 104 6.25 -3.24 0.90
C TYR A 104 6.61 -2.71 2.29
N GLU A 105 7.29 -1.57 2.38
CA GLU A 105 7.66 -0.95 3.65
C GLU A 105 6.42 -0.65 4.49
N CYS A 106 5.39 -0.02 3.91
CA CYS A 106 4.19 0.30 4.66
C CYS A 106 3.40 -0.96 5.07
N CYS A 107 3.44 -2.02 4.26
CA CYS A 107 2.89 -3.33 4.65
C CYS A 107 3.60 -3.93 5.87
N GLN A 108 4.93 -3.82 5.93
CA GLN A 108 5.69 -4.25 7.12
C GLN A 108 5.33 -3.41 8.35
N GLU A 109 5.16 -2.10 8.16
CA GLU A 109 4.77 -1.20 9.24
C GLU A 109 3.37 -1.54 9.82
N CYS A 110 2.39 -1.95 8.99
CA CYS A 110 1.08 -2.41 9.45
C CYS A 110 1.13 -3.65 10.37
N LEU A 111 2.18 -4.46 10.26
CA LEU A 111 2.35 -5.69 11.04
C LEU A 111 2.96 -5.43 12.41
N LYS A 112 3.51 -4.23 12.66
CA LYS A 112 4.07 -3.85 13.96
C LYS A 112 2.96 -3.61 14.99
N PRO A 113 3.13 -4.11 16.23
CA PRO A 113 2.19 -3.86 17.30
C PRO A 113 2.16 -2.36 17.70
N PRO A 114 1.01 -1.84 18.18
CA PRO A 114 -0.28 -2.52 18.27
C PRO A 114 -0.93 -2.68 16.89
N ASN A 115 -1.45 -3.88 16.60
CA ASN A 115 -2.13 -4.13 15.32
C ASN A 115 -3.56 -3.59 15.38
N SER A 116 -3.96 -2.81 14.38
CA SER A 116 -5.34 -2.36 14.21
C SER A 116 -6.03 -3.10 13.07
N GLN A 117 -7.36 -3.22 13.16
CA GLN A 117 -8.14 -3.81 12.07
C GLN A 117 -7.98 -3.00 10.78
N GLY A 118 -8.02 -1.66 10.85
CA GLY A 118 -7.90 -0.80 9.67
C GLY A 118 -6.55 -0.96 8.93
N GLU A 119 -5.44 -1.07 9.65
CA GLU A 119 -4.13 -1.34 9.05
C GLU A 119 -4.06 -2.75 8.44
N THR A 120 -4.67 -3.74 9.10
CA THR A 120 -4.74 -5.12 8.61
C THR A 120 -5.59 -5.21 7.33
N ASP A 121 -6.70 -4.49 7.26
CA ASP A 121 -7.55 -4.43 6.07
C ASP A 121 -6.85 -3.68 4.93
N SER A 122 -6.06 -2.65 5.25
CA SER A 122 -5.24 -1.92 4.27
C SER A 122 -4.14 -2.81 3.69
N LEU A 123 -3.48 -3.61 4.54
CA LEU A 123 -2.55 -4.65 4.12
C LEU A 123 -3.23 -5.66 3.20
N PHE A 124 -4.43 -6.14 3.57
CA PHE A 124 -5.22 -7.06 2.76
C PHE A 124 -5.53 -6.50 1.37
N PHE A 125 -5.99 -5.24 1.34
CA PHE A 125 -6.29 -4.52 0.11
C PHE A 125 -5.07 -4.43 -0.81
N VAL A 126 -3.93 -3.96 -0.29
CA VAL A 126 -2.69 -3.79 -1.08
C VAL A 126 -2.22 -5.14 -1.64
N LEU A 127 -2.13 -6.18 -0.81
CA LEU A 127 -1.66 -7.49 -1.25
C LEU A 127 -2.60 -8.16 -2.24
N THR A 128 -3.91 -7.93 -2.15
CA THR A 128 -4.87 -8.41 -3.16
C THR A 128 -4.71 -7.66 -4.47
N SER A 129 -4.41 -6.36 -4.42
CA SER A 129 -4.25 -5.51 -5.60
C SER A 129 -2.95 -5.77 -6.36
N VAL A 130 -1.82 -5.87 -5.65
CA VAL A 130 -0.47 -5.88 -6.25
C VAL A 130 0.40 -7.07 -5.82
N GLY A 131 -0.17 -8.09 -5.18
CA GLY A 131 0.58 -9.25 -4.69
C GLY A 131 1.38 -10.00 -5.76
N ARG A 132 0.83 -10.12 -6.98
CA ARG A 132 1.55 -10.71 -8.13
C ARG A 132 2.75 -9.89 -8.55
N ASP A 133 2.64 -8.56 -8.46
CA ASP A 133 3.72 -7.66 -8.83
C ASP A 133 4.85 -7.73 -7.80
N PHE A 134 4.52 -7.87 -6.52
CA PHE A 134 5.52 -8.19 -5.50
C PHE A 134 6.24 -9.51 -5.78
N GLU A 135 5.52 -10.54 -6.22
CA GLU A 135 6.12 -11.85 -6.53
C GLU A 135 7.07 -11.78 -7.73
N GLN A 136 6.72 -10.98 -8.73
CA GLN A 136 7.53 -10.80 -9.93
C GLN A 136 8.76 -9.90 -9.69
N GLU A 137 8.54 -8.72 -9.09
CA GLU A 137 9.57 -7.67 -9.04
C GLU A 137 10.40 -7.72 -7.75
N LEU A 138 9.80 -8.19 -6.63
CA LEU A 138 10.41 -8.16 -5.30
C LEU A 138 10.25 -9.50 -4.52
N PRO A 139 10.60 -10.67 -5.11
CA PRO A 139 10.26 -11.99 -4.55
C PRO A 139 10.83 -12.23 -3.14
N ASN A 140 12.05 -11.76 -2.87
CA ASN A 140 12.69 -11.90 -1.56
C ASN A 140 11.96 -11.06 -0.49
N LYS A 141 11.57 -9.82 -0.83
CA LYS A 141 10.80 -8.96 0.08
C LYS A 141 9.41 -9.53 0.32
N LEU A 142 8.73 -10.04 -0.70
CA LEU A 142 7.45 -10.71 -0.52
C LEU A 142 7.57 -11.91 0.44
N THR A 143 8.62 -12.72 0.29
CA THR A 143 8.85 -13.86 1.18
C THR A 143 9.01 -13.41 2.64
N GLN A 144 9.78 -12.34 2.87
CA GLN A 144 9.92 -11.74 4.20
C GLN A 144 8.59 -11.19 4.73
N LEU A 145 7.80 -10.52 3.89
CA LEU A 145 6.50 -9.98 4.29
C LEU A 145 5.53 -11.08 4.73
N ILE A 146 5.47 -12.19 3.97
CA ILE A 146 4.60 -13.32 4.33
C ILE A 146 5.08 -14.03 5.59
N ALA A 147 6.40 -14.07 5.85
CA ALA A 147 6.92 -14.52 7.14
C ALA A 147 6.45 -13.62 8.28
N SER A 148 6.58 -12.29 8.14
CA SER A 148 6.04 -11.33 9.12
C SER A 148 4.53 -11.51 9.36
N VAL A 149 3.73 -11.71 8.30
CA VAL A 149 2.28 -11.96 8.43
C VAL A 149 2.00 -13.20 9.27
N ARG A 150 2.76 -14.29 9.08
CA ARG A 150 2.61 -15.52 9.86
C ARG A 150 3.01 -15.29 11.32
N ASP A 151 4.12 -14.61 11.55
CA ASP A 151 4.56 -14.29 12.91
C ASP A 151 3.53 -13.43 13.64
N THR A 152 3.00 -12.38 12.99
CA THR A 152 1.92 -11.55 13.53
C THR A 152 0.66 -12.39 13.80
N PHE A 153 0.25 -13.29 12.90
CA PHE A 153 -0.90 -14.16 13.13
C PHE A 153 -0.76 -15.04 14.40
N LEU A 154 0.46 -15.55 14.64
CA LEU A 154 0.78 -16.36 15.82
C LEU A 154 0.83 -15.52 17.11
N MET A 155 1.32 -14.28 17.02
CA MET A 155 1.50 -13.37 18.16
C MET A 155 0.24 -12.57 18.55
N VAL A 156 -0.67 -12.30 17.61
CA VAL A 156 -1.91 -11.60 17.91
C VAL A 156 -2.73 -12.47 18.87
N HIS A 157 -3.03 -11.96 20.06
CA HIS A 157 -3.91 -12.61 21.02
C HIS A 157 -5.24 -11.84 21.09
N ASN A 158 -6.36 -12.56 21.14
CA ASN A 158 -7.69 -12.01 21.44
C ASN A 158 -8.31 -11.00 20.45
N VAL A 159 -7.86 -10.95 19.19
CA VAL A 159 -8.57 -10.21 18.12
C VAL A 159 -8.92 -11.13 16.95
N PRO A 160 -10.06 -11.85 17.00
CA PRO A 160 -10.44 -12.85 16.00
C PRO A 160 -10.54 -12.30 14.57
N SER A 161 -11.00 -11.06 14.40
CA SER A 161 -11.13 -10.41 13.10
C SER A 161 -9.77 -10.19 12.42
N ILE A 162 -8.77 -9.71 13.15
CA ILE A 162 -7.40 -9.55 12.63
C ILE A 162 -6.83 -10.92 12.26
N LYS A 163 -6.99 -11.93 13.12
CA LYS A 163 -6.54 -13.30 12.81
C LYS A 163 -7.17 -13.84 11.54
N LYS A 164 -8.48 -13.64 11.35
CA LYS A 164 -9.20 -14.06 10.16
C LYS A 164 -8.62 -13.41 8.90
N THR A 165 -8.39 -12.09 8.91
CA THR A 165 -7.80 -11.37 7.77
C THR A 165 -6.36 -11.84 7.48
N LEU A 166 -5.54 -12.03 8.51
CA LEU A 166 -4.16 -12.53 8.34
C LEU A 166 -4.12 -13.97 7.81
N LEU A 167 -5.01 -14.85 8.27
CA LEU A 167 -5.15 -16.20 7.74
C LEU A 167 -5.55 -16.19 6.27
N GLN A 168 -6.54 -15.35 5.93
CA GLN A 168 -6.98 -15.16 4.55
C GLN A 168 -5.84 -14.70 3.64
N LEU A 169 -4.95 -13.81 4.11
CA LEU A 169 -3.75 -13.39 3.37
C LEU A 169 -2.78 -14.55 3.12
N ILE A 170 -2.55 -15.38 4.13
CA ILE A 170 -1.67 -16.55 4.02
C ILE A 170 -2.22 -17.52 2.98
N GLU A 171 -3.52 -17.79 3.01
CA GLU A 171 -4.20 -18.65 2.03
C GLU A 171 -4.20 -18.04 0.63
N LEU A 172 -4.47 -16.73 0.51
CA LEU A 172 -4.44 -16.01 -0.76
C LEU A 172 -3.06 -16.15 -1.42
N ARG A 173 -1.98 -15.99 -0.64
CA ARG A 173 -0.62 -16.19 -1.12
C ARG A 173 -0.37 -17.63 -1.57
N ALA A 174 -0.78 -18.61 -0.75
CA ALA A 174 -0.62 -20.04 -1.06
C ALA A 174 -1.38 -20.45 -2.33
N ALA A 175 -2.54 -19.83 -2.56
CA ALA A 175 -3.36 -20.01 -3.76
C ALA A 175 -2.93 -19.12 -4.94
N ARG A 176 -1.69 -18.61 -4.95
CA ARG A 176 -1.13 -17.76 -6.02
C ARG A 176 -2.01 -16.55 -6.36
N TRP A 177 -2.48 -15.87 -5.32
CA TRP A 177 -3.31 -14.66 -5.42
C TRP A 177 -4.68 -14.91 -6.08
N GLN A 178 -5.19 -16.14 -5.95
CA GLN A 178 -6.52 -16.53 -6.45
C GLN A 178 -7.17 -17.49 -5.45
N LEU A 179 -8.02 -16.96 -4.56
CA LEU A 179 -8.80 -17.79 -3.65
C LEU A 179 -9.83 -18.64 -4.41
N SER A 180 -10.07 -19.85 -3.93
CA SER A 180 -11.15 -20.71 -4.44
C SER A 180 -12.52 -20.15 -4.06
N ALA A 181 -13.57 -20.51 -4.80
CA ALA A 181 -14.93 -20.09 -4.48
C ALA A 181 -15.35 -20.52 -3.06
N SER A 182 -14.93 -21.71 -2.62
CA SER A 182 -15.19 -22.20 -1.26
C SER A 182 -14.50 -21.34 -0.19
N ALA A 183 -13.24 -20.95 -0.42
CA ALA A 183 -12.53 -20.06 0.50
C ALA A 183 -13.19 -18.68 0.55
N VAL A 184 -13.54 -18.10 -0.60
CA VAL A 184 -14.28 -16.81 -0.64
C VAL A 184 -15.57 -16.90 0.18
N MET A 185 -16.38 -17.95 -0.02
CA MET A 185 -17.61 -18.17 0.75
C MET A 185 -17.35 -18.26 2.26
N TYR A 186 -16.31 -18.98 2.69
CA TYR A 186 -15.95 -19.09 4.10
C TYR A 186 -15.68 -17.72 4.74
N TYR A 187 -14.93 -16.86 4.05
CA TYR A 187 -14.59 -15.53 4.59
C TYR A 187 -15.75 -14.53 4.52
N THR A 188 -16.63 -14.61 3.51
CA THR A 188 -17.75 -13.67 3.31
C THR A 188 -19.02 -14.02 4.08
N THR A 189 -19.28 -15.30 4.35
CA THR A 189 -20.52 -15.75 5.03
C THR A 189 -20.46 -15.75 6.55
N GLN A 190 -19.25 -15.70 7.13
CA GLN A 190 -19.05 -15.52 8.58
C GLN A 190 -18.88 -14.04 8.96
N GLN A 191 -19.76 -13.16 8.48
CA GLN A 191 -19.83 -11.74 8.89
C GLN A 191 -20.81 -11.56 10.05
#